data_AF-A0A0B3AXW5-F1
#
_entry.id   AF-A0A0B3AXW5-F1
#
_cell.length_a   1.000
_cell.length_b   1.000
_cell.length_c   1.000
_cell.angle_alpha   90.00
_cell.angle_beta   90.00
_cell.angle_gamma   90.00
#
_symmetry.space_group_name_H-M   'P 1'
#
loop_
_entity.id
_entity.type
_entity.pdbx_description
1 polymer ?
#
loop_
_entity_poly.entity_id
_entity_poly.type
_entity_poly.pdbx_seq_one_letter_code
_entity_poly.pdbx_strand_id
1 'polypeptide(L)' 'MNKKIIIYIILGILIVGLLILTFFPGIIYAVKDSGSSGTDKCSLQPGYTEESWREHMGHHPDIYKECLT' A
#
# COMPACT_ATOMS: atom_id res chain seq x y z
N MET A 1 4.44 -30.59 15.67
CA MET A 1 3.17 -29.85 15.44
C MET A 1 2.32 -30.65 14.47
N ASN A 2 1.00 -30.76 14.70
CA ASN A 2 0.12 -31.60 13.87
C ASN A 2 0.07 -31.06 12.43
N LYS A 3 0.25 -31.92 11.42
CA LYS A 3 0.24 -31.54 10.00
C LYS A 3 -1.04 -30.79 9.61
N LYS A 4 -2.18 -31.15 10.21
CA LYS A 4 -3.46 -30.44 10.00
C LYS A 4 -3.42 -29.00 10.51
N ILE A 5 -2.80 -28.77 11.67
CA ILE A 5 -2.65 -27.44 12.27
C ILE A 5 -1.78 -26.56 11.38
N ILE A 6 -0.68 -27.10 10.85
CA ILE A 6 0.19 -26.37 9.90
C ILE A 6 -0.61 -25.92 8.67
N ILE A 7 -1.43 -26.81 8.09
CA ILE A 7 -2.26 -26.50 6.92
C ILE A 7 -3.28 -25.38 7.24
N TYR A 8 -3.95 -25.44 8.39
CA TYR A 8 -4.93 -24.41 8.76
C TYR A 8 -4.27 -23.04 8.99
N ILE A 9 -3.05 -23.01 9.53
CA ILE A 9 -2.30 -21.76 9.69
C ILE A 9 -1.97 -21.16 8.33
N ILE A 10 -1.45 -21.96 7.40
CA ILE A 10 -1.12 -21.49 6.04
C ILE A 10 -2.38 -20.98 5.32
N LEU A 11 -3.49 -21.72 5.41
CA LEU A 11 -4.75 -21.33 4.81
C LEU A 11 -5.29 -20.02 5.42
N GLY A 12 -5.18 -19.87 6.74
CA GLY A 12 -5.55 -18.64 7.44
C GLY A 12 -4.73 -17.44 6.97
N ILE A 13 -3.41 -17.58 6.85
CA ILE A 13 -2.53 -16.52 6.34
C ILE A 13 -2.90 -16.13 4.90
N LEU A 14 -3.18 -17.10 4.03
CA LEU A 14 -3.59 -16.84 2.65
C LEU A 14 -4.91 -16.07 2.59
N ILE A 15 -5.91 -16.47 3.40
CA ILE A 15 -7.20 -15.79 3.45
C ILE A 15 -7.03 -14.35 3.97
N VAL A 16 -6.29 -14.15 5.05
CA VAL A 16 -6.03 -12.82 5.60
C VAL A 16 -5.30 -11.94 4.59
N GLY A 17 -4.27 -12.47 3.92
CA GLY A 17 -3.55 -11.74 2.87
C GLY A 17 -4.47 -11.34 1.72
N LEU A 18 -5.36 -12.24 1.27
CA LEU A 18 -6.32 -11.94 0.21
C LEU A 18 -7.31 -10.85 0.62
N LEU A 19 -7.82 -10.89 1.85
CA LEU A 19 -8.73 -9.86 2.36
C LEU A 19 -8.03 -8.50 2.42
N ILE A 20 -6.79 -8.46 2.93
CA ILE A 20 -6.00 -7.22 2.97
C ILE A 20 -5.82 -6.64 1.56
N LEU A 21 -5.44 -7.45 0.57
CA LEU A 21 -5.26 -6.97 -0.80
C LEU A 21 -6.57 -6.52 -1.46
N THR A 22 -7.70 -7.09 -1.06
CA THR A 22 -9.03 -6.75 -1.60
C THR A 22 -9.55 -5.43 -1.04
N PHE A 23 -9.42 -5.23 0.28
CA PHE A 23 -9.94 -4.02 0.95
C PHE A 23 -8.96 -2.85 0.92
N PHE A 24 -7.67 -3.11 0.72
CA PHE A 24 -6.61 -2.10 0.73
C PHE A 24 -5.75 -2.20 -0.54
N PRO A 25 -6.31 -1.90 -1.73
CA PRO A 25 -5.58 -1.98 -3.00
C PRO A 25 -4.34 -1.07 -3.03
N GLY A 26 -4.33 0.00 -2.22
CA GLY A 26 -3.20 0.90 -2.00
C GLY A 26 -1.89 0.19 -1.62
N ILE A 27 -1.96 -0.97 -0.95
CA ILE A 27 -0.77 -1.76 -0.57
C ILE A 27 -0.02 -2.28 -1.80
N ILE A 28 -0.74 -2.68 -2.86
CA ILE A 28 -0.11 -3.15 -4.10
C ILE A 28 0.70 -2.02 -4.74
N TYR A 29 0.15 -0.81 -4.74
CA TYR A 29 0.84 0.37 -5.25
C TYR A 29 2.04 0.74 -4.38
N ALA A 30 1.91 0.70 -3.05
CA ALA A 30 3.01 0.95 -2.12
C ALA A 30 4.16 -0.06 -2.29
N VAL A 31 3.86 -1.34 -2.49
CA VAL A 31 4.88 -2.38 -2.78
C VAL A 31 5.53 -2.13 -4.14
N LYS A 32 4.76 -1.78 -5.17
CA LYS A 32 5.30 -1.43 -6.50
C LYS A 32 6.24 -0.21 -6.42
N ASP A 33 5.89 0.77 -5.58
CA ASP A 33 6.64 2.01 -5.38
C ASP A 33 7.88 1.84 -4.49
N SER A 34 7.88 0.84 -3.58
CA SER A 34 9.02 0.56 -2.67
C SER A 34 10.35 0.22 -3.36
N GLY A 35 10.34 -0.02 -4.69
CA GLY A 35 11.53 -0.22 -5.51
C GLY A 35 11.89 0.97 -6.43
N SER A 36 11.08 2.03 -6.45
CA SER A 36 11.26 3.22 -7.31
C SER A 36 11.83 4.38 -6.51
N SER A 37 13.13 4.33 -6.20
CA SER A 37 13.83 5.41 -5.51
C SER A 37 14.13 6.63 -6.40
N GLY A 38 13.28 6.95 -7.39
CA GLY A 38 13.63 7.91 -8.45
C GLY A 38 12.49 8.76 -9.02
N THR A 39 11.26 8.62 -8.52
CA THR A 39 10.13 9.46 -8.95
C THR A 39 9.96 10.64 -8.00
N ASP A 40 9.74 11.83 -8.57
CA ASP A 40 9.37 13.03 -7.80
C ASP A 40 8.17 12.69 -6.91
N LYS A 41 8.39 12.68 -5.59
CA LYS A 41 7.36 12.29 -4.60
C LYS A 41 6.12 13.19 -4.65
N CYS A 42 6.22 14.39 -5.25
CA CYS A 42 5.09 15.28 -5.43
C CYS A 42 4.26 14.95 -6.69
N SER A 43 4.79 14.14 -7.60
CA SER A 43 4.10 13.77 -8.83
C SER A 43 2.91 12.83 -8.58
N LEU A 44 1.86 12.99 -9.39
CA LEU A 44 0.66 12.16 -9.32
C LEU A 44 1.02 10.69 -9.57
N GLN A 45 0.74 9.84 -8.57
CA GLN A 45 1.02 8.41 -8.67
C GLN A 45 -0.07 7.67 -9.48
N PRO A 46 0.30 6.64 -10.28
CA PRO A 46 -0.66 5.86 -11.05
C PRO A 46 -1.74 5.22 -10.18
N GLY A 47 -3.00 5.44 -10.52
CA GLY A 47 -4.15 4.92 -9.78
C GLY A 47 -4.77 5.91 -8.80
N TYR A 48 -4.17 7.08 -8.61
CA TYR A 48 -4.77 8.19 -7.88
C TYR A 48 -5.36 9.23 -8.84
N THR A 49 -6.34 9.99 -8.37
CA THR A 49 -6.70 11.29 -8.93
C THR A 49 -5.85 12.35 -8.24
N GLU A 50 -5.71 13.54 -8.85
CA GLU A 50 -5.03 14.67 -8.20
C GLU A 50 -5.58 14.96 -6.79
N GLU A 51 -6.91 14.89 -6.64
CA GLU A 51 -7.58 15.12 -5.36
C GLU A 51 -7.25 14.03 -4.33
N SER A 52 -7.34 12.75 -4.71
CA SER A 52 -7.05 11.65 -3.79
C SER A 52 -5.56 11.51 -3.48
N TRP A 53 -4.69 11.95 -4.39
CA TRP A 53 -3.25 12.05 -4.15
C TRP A 53 -2.92 13.18 -3.18
N ARG A 54 -3.55 14.34 -3.35
CA ARG A 54 -3.42 15.47 -2.40
C ARG A 54 -3.91 15.09 -1.00
N GLU A 55 -5.02 14.36 -0.91
CA GLU A 55 -5.53 13.81 0.36
C GLU A 55 -4.53 12.81 0.96
N HIS A 56 -4.01 11.86 0.17
CA HIS A 56 -3.00 10.90 0.60
C HIS A 56 -1.74 11.59 1.16
N MET A 57 -1.18 12.55 0.43
CA MET A 57 -0.03 13.34 0.89
C MET A 57 -0.31 14.07 2.20
N GLY A 58 -1.55 14.55 2.40
CA GLY A 58 -2.00 15.21 3.63
C GLY A 58 -1.97 14.32 4.87
N HIS A 59 -2.04 12.99 4.72
CA HIS A 59 -1.87 12.03 5.81
C HIS A 59 -0.39 11.80 6.21
N HIS A 60 0.56 12.23 5.37
CA HIS A 60 2.01 12.02 5.55
C HIS A 60 2.80 13.35 5.43
N PRO A 61 2.52 14.35 6.28
CA PRO A 61 3.08 15.70 6.14
C PRO A 61 4.60 15.78 6.40
N ASP A 62 5.18 14.80 7.06
CA ASP A 62 6.63 14.65 7.24
C ASP A 62 7.35 14.27 5.93
N ILE A 63 6.66 13.56 5.05
CA ILE A 63 7.18 13.09 3.76
C ILE A 63 6.89 14.11 2.66
N TYR A 64 5.72 14.75 2.65
CA TYR A 64 5.23 15.57 1.52
C TYR A 64 5.09 17.06 1.83
N LYS A 65 5.80 17.58 2.84
CA LYS A 65 5.69 18.97 3.29
C LYS A 65 5.87 19.99 2.16
N GLU A 66 6.74 19.70 1.21
CA GLU A 66 7.05 20.55 0.06
C GLU A 66 6.10 20.35 -1.14
N CYS A 67 5.24 19.34 -1.11
CA CYS A 67 4.34 19.02 -2.22
C CYS A 67 2.95 19.68 -2.07
N LEU A 68 2.62 20.15 -0.86
CA LEU A 68 1.31 20.71 -0.51
C LEU A 68 1.33 22.24 -0.31
N THR A 69 2.43 22.89 -0.72
CA THR A 69 2.61 24.35 -0.69
C THR A 69 2.21 25.04 -1.99
#